data_AF-A0AB36TRF1-F1
#
_entry.id   AF-A0AB36TRF1-F1
#
_cell.length_a   1.000
_cell.length_b   1.000
_cell.length_c   1.000
_cell.angle_alpha   90.00
_cell.angle_beta   90.00
_cell.angle_gamma   90.00
#
_symmetry.space_group_name_H-M   'P 1'
#
loop_
_entity.id
_entity.type
_entity.pdbx_description
1 polymer ?
#
loop_
_entity_poly.entity_id
_entity_poly.type
_entity_poly.pdbx_seq_one_letter_code
_entity_poly.pdbx_strand_id
1 'polypeptide(L)' 'MNKGISLEVVLEAFSAYLAENGRKQSGVERYNYDITGFYK' A
#
# COMPACT_ATOMS: atom_id res chain seq x y z
N MET A 1 8.12 -11.24 -5.67
CA MET A 1 8.25 -11.13 -4.21
C MET A 1 9.38 -12.03 -3.74
N ASN A 2 10.50 -11.44 -3.33
CA ASN A 2 11.56 -12.20 -2.65
C ASN A 2 11.02 -12.75 -1.33
N LYS A 3 11.53 -13.91 -0.89
CA LYS A 3 11.13 -14.68 0.30
C LYS A 3 11.14 -13.95 1.66
N GLY A 4 11.29 -12.62 1.70
CA GLY A 4 11.52 -11.86 2.93
C GLY A 4 10.47 -10.82 3.33
N ILE A 5 9.58 -10.36 2.42
CA ILE A 5 8.64 -9.28 2.75
C ILE A 5 7.25 -9.61 2.18
N SER A 6 6.23 -9.66 3.04
CA SER A 6 4.84 -9.89 2.64
C SER A 6 4.22 -8.66 2.00
N LEU A 7 3.22 -8.86 1.14
CA LEU A 7 2.50 -7.76 0.52
C LEU A 7 1.85 -6.86 1.57
N GLU A 8 1.25 -7.44 2.62
CA GLU A 8 0.58 -6.66 3.67
C GLU A 8 1.55 -5.68 4.35
N VAL A 9 2.76 -6.14 4.70
CA VAL A 9 3.76 -5.30 5.37
C VAL A 9 4.19 -4.13 4.48
N VAL A 10 4.34 -4.37 3.17
CA VAL A 10 4.66 -3.30 2.21
C VAL A 10 3.50 -2.31 2.08
N LEU A 11 2.26 -2.78 1.97
CA LEU A 11 1.08 -1.93 1.83
C LEU A 11 0.85 -1.07 3.07
N GLU A 12 1.09 -1.61 4.27
CA GLU A 12 0.98 -0.87 5.52
C GLU A 12 2.01 0.26 5.60
N ALA A 13 3.29 -0.05 5.37
CA ALA A 13 4.36 0.95 5.37
C ALA A 13 4.15 2.03 4.29
N PHE A 14 3.69 1.62 3.10
CA PHE A 14 3.38 2.53 2.01
C PHE A 14 2.18 3.44 2.34
N SER A 15 1.14 2.90 2.97
CA SER A 15 -0.03 3.66 3.39
C SER A 15 0.32 4.71 4.43
N ALA A 16 1.15 4.35 5.42
CA ALA A 16 1.64 5.28 6.44
C ALA A 16 2.45 6.43 5.80
N TYR A 17 3.38 6.11 4.90
CA TYR A 17 4.15 7.11 4.16
C TYR A 17 3.25 8.09 3.41
N LEU A 18 2.22 7.61 2.70
CA LEU A 18 1.31 8.48 1.95
C LEU A 18 0.51 9.39 2.88
N ALA A 19 0.02 8.85 4.00
CA ALA A 19 -0.73 9.61 4.99
C ALA A 19 0.13 10.72 5.62
N GLU A 20 1.38 10.42 6.00
CA GLU A 20 2.36 11.39 6.52
C GLU A 20 2.66 12.51 5.50
N ASN A 21 2.64 12.18 4.21
CA ASN A 21 2.83 13.13 3.11
C ASN A 21 1.54 13.85 2.67
N GLY A 22 0.49 13.83 3.51
CA GLY A 22 -0.73 14.60 3.31
C GLY A 22 -1.66 14.04 2.23
N ARG A 23 -1.49 12.77 1.82
CA ARG A 23 -2.46 12.13 0.94
C ARG A 23 -3.76 11.87 1.68
N LYS A 24 -4.87 12.13 1.00
CA LYS A 24 -6.21 11.80 1.49
C LYS A 24 -6.35 10.29 1.63
N GLN A 25 -7.01 9.85 2.69
CA GLN A 25 -7.28 8.43 2.96
C GLN A 25 -7.90 7.71 1.76
N SER A 26 -8.87 8.34 1.07
CA SER A 26 -9.50 7.75 -0.13
C SER A 26 -8.52 7.49 -1.28
N GLY A 27 -7.45 8.29 -1.38
CA GLY A 27 -6.37 8.06 -2.34
C GLY A 27 -5.50 6.87 -1.94
N VAL A 28 -5.18 6.75 -0.65
CA VAL A 28 -4.41 5.62 -0.10
C VAL A 28 -5.18 4.31 -0.29
N GLU A 29 -6.48 4.29 -0.01
CA GLU A 29 -7.35 3.13 -0.20
C GLU A 29 -7.42 2.69 -1.67
N ARG A 30 -7.50 3.65 -2.62
CA ARG A 30 -7.45 3.35 -4.05
C ARG A 30 -6.13 2.70 -4.45
N TYR A 31 -4.99 3.23 -3.98
CA TYR A 31 -3.69 2.62 -4.28
C TYR A 31 -3.57 1.20 -3.71
N ASN A 32 -4.03 0.96 -2.48
CA ASN A 32 -4.04 -0.38 -1.91
C ASN A 32 -4.91 -1.35 -2.72
N TYR A 33 -6.08 -0.90 -3.21
CA TYR A 33 -6.94 -1.70 -4.08
C TYR A 33 -6.24 -2.07 -5.39
N ASP A 34 -5.67 -1.08 -6.09
CA ASP A 34 -5.02 -1.29 -7.38
C ASP A 34 -3.78 -2.19 -7.26
N ILE A 35 -2.95 -1.98 -6.24
CA ILE A 35 -1.76 -2.81 -5.97
C ILE A 35 -2.17 -4.24 -5.60
N THR A 36 -3.16 -4.41 -4.73
CA THR A 36 -3.68 -5.74 -4.38
C THR A 36 -4.23 -6.45 -5.60
N GLY A 37 -4.93 -5.73 -6.49
CA GLY A 37 -5.44 -6.25 -7.76
C GLY A 37 -4.33 -6.66 -8.74
N PHE A 38 -3.21 -5.93 -8.78
CA PHE A 38 -2.06 -6.25 -9.63
C PHE A 38 -1.34 -7.54 -9.22
N TYR A 39 -1.29 -7.85 -7.92
CA TYR A 39 -0.64 -9.05 -7.39
C TYR A 39 -1.54 -10.29 -7.34
N LYS A 40 -2.81 -10.17 -7.74
CA LYS A 40 -3.74 -11.30 -7.93
C LYS A 40 -3.57 -11.93 -9.31
#